data_AF-A0A8X6MF28-F1
#
_entry.id   AF-A0A8X6MF28-F1
#
_cell.length_a   1.000
_cell.length_b   1.000
_cell.length_c   1.000
_cell.angle_alpha   90.00
_cell.angle_beta   90.00
_cell.angle_gamma   90.00
#
_symmetry.space_group_name_H-M   'P 1'
#
loop_
_entity.id
_entity.type
_entity.pdbx_description
1 polymer ?
#
loop_
_entity_poly.entity_id
_entity_poly.type
_entity_poly.pdbx_seq_one_letter_code
_entity_poly.pdbx_strand_id
1 'polypeptide(L)' 'ILRDAKDSVTSLAVSDHEILTASLDCCIRRYDLRTGQLLEDCLGSPLNCVTFTKDGQCMLASCLDNTLRLVDKDGGEVLS' A
#
# COMPACT_ATOMS: atom_id res chain seq x y z
N ILE A 1 -12.42 3.79 12.26
CA ILE A 1 -11.64 4.91 11.69
C ILE A 1 -10.19 4.51 11.78
N LEU A 2 -9.50 4.39 10.64
CA LEU A 2 -8.07 4.07 10.54
C LEU A 2 -7.32 5.41 10.55
N ARG A 3 -6.30 5.57 11.40
CA ARG A 3 -5.65 6.88 11.68
C ARG A 3 -4.13 6.86 11.48
N ASP A 4 -3.61 5.81 10.86
CA ASP A 4 -2.18 5.52 10.81
C ASP A 4 -1.44 6.40 9.79
N ALA A 5 -2.14 6.82 8.72
CA ALA A 5 -1.60 7.74 7.74
C ALA A 5 -1.27 9.10 8.37
N LYS A 6 -0.03 9.55 8.15
CA LYS A 6 0.51 10.81 8.70
C LYS A 6 0.38 11.98 7.73
N ASP A 7 -0.13 11.71 6.54
CA ASP A 7 -0.47 12.67 5.51
C ASP A 7 -1.71 12.16 4.73
N SER A 8 -2.08 12.86 3.67
CA SER A 8 -3.26 12.58 2.85
C SER A 8 -3.21 11.18 2.26
N VAL A 9 -4.27 10.41 2.50
CA VAL A 9 -4.54 9.16 1.78
C VAL A 9 -4.97 9.53 0.36
N THR A 10 -4.18 9.14 -0.62
CA THR A 10 -4.36 9.53 -2.03
C THR A 10 -5.15 8.50 -2.83
N SER A 11 -5.08 7.24 -2.43
CA SER A 11 -5.75 6.13 -3.12
C SER A 11 -6.03 4.99 -2.15
N LEU A 12 -7.05 4.20 -2.47
CA LEU A 12 -7.36 2.96 -1.79
C LEU A 12 -7.78 1.88 -2.79
N ALA A 13 -7.50 0.63 -2.45
CA ALA A 13 -7.97 -0.56 -3.13
C ALA A 13 -8.51 -1.55 -2.10
N VAL A 14 -9.48 -2.36 -2.49
CA VAL A 14 -10.14 -3.33 -1.60
C VAL A 14 -10.06 -4.71 -2.24
N SER A 15 -9.68 -5.71 -1.46
CA SER A 15 -9.79 -7.13 -1.79
C SER A 15 -10.87 -7.77 -0.91
N ASP A 16 -11.04 -9.10 -0.98
CA ASP A 16 -12.06 -9.82 -0.19
C ASP A 16 -12.01 -9.53 1.32
N HIS A 17 -10.81 -9.37 1.88
CA HIS A 17 -10.62 -9.22 3.32
C HIS A 17 -9.55 -8.21 3.68
N GLU A 18 -9.14 -7.36 2.73
CA GLU A 18 -8.08 -6.39 2.96
C GLU A 18 -8.40 -5.04 2.35
N ILE A 19 -7.92 -3.99 3.01
CA ILE A 19 -7.88 -2.64 2.46
C ILE A 19 -6.41 -2.29 2.26
N LEU A 20 -6.07 -1.84 1.06
CA LEU A 20 -4.77 -1.29 0.73
C LEU A 20 -4.91 0.21 0.52
N THR A 21 -4.04 1.00 1.14
CA THR A 21 -4.05 2.46 1.00
C THR A 21 -2.68 2.98 0.63
N ALA A 22 -2.63 4.00 -0.21
CA ALA A 22 -1.44 4.80 -0.49
C ALA A 22 -1.59 6.19 0.13
N SER A 23 -0.47 6.77 0.54
CA SER A 23 -0.45 8.07 1.22
C SER A 23 0.78 8.90 0.81
N LEU A 24 0.64 10.22 0.93
CA LEU A 24 1.75 11.16 0.71
C LEU A 24 2.86 11.04 1.77
N ASP A 25 2.61 10.38 2.90
CA ASP A 25 3.61 10.03 3.92
C ASP A 25 4.59 8.93 3.47
N CYS A 26 4.58 8.59 2.18
CA CYS A 26 5.44 7.62 1.51
C CYS A 26 5.18 6.15 1.86
N CYS A 27 4.09 5.84 2.58
CA CYS A 27 3.82 4.49 3.03
C CYS A 27 2.56 3.90 2.37
N ILE A 28 2.67 2.64 1.96
CA ILE A 28 1.50 1.79 1.71
C ILE A 28 1.08 1.14 3.02
N ARG A 29 -0.22 0.96 3.20
CA ARG A 29 -0.78 0.26 4.36
C ARG A 29 -1.78 -0.78 3.92
N ARG A 30 -1.63 -1.99 4.44
CA ARG A 30 -2.53 -3.12 4.23
C ARG A 30 -3.20 -3.47 5.55
N TYR A 31 -4.51 -3.35 5.57
CA TYR A 31 -5.36 -3.65 6.72
C TYR A 31 -6.08 -4.96 6.47
N ASP A 32 -5.83 -5.98 7.28
CA ASP A 32 -6.62 -7.21 7.27
C ASP A 32 -7.91 -7.00 8.09
N LEU A 33 -9.05 -7.17 7.45
CA LEU A 33 -10.38 -6.94 8.03
C LEU A 33 -10.83 -8.06 8.97
N ARG A 34 -10.23 -9.25 8.88
CA ARG A 34 -10.55 -10.42 9.70
C ARG A 34 -9.77 -10.43 10.99
N THR A 35 -8.48 -10.11 10.91
CA THR A 35 -7.57 -10.13 12.07
C THR A 35 -7.42 -8.76 12.73
N GLY A 36 -7.73 -7.68 12.00
CA GLY A 36 -7.44 -6.31 12.42
C GLY A 36 -5.96 -5.95 12.34
N GLN A 37 -5.13 -6.80 11.71
CA GLN A 37 -3.70 -6.55 11.55
C GLN A 37 -3.46 -5.44 10.53
N LEU A 38 -2.53 -4.55 10.86
CA LEU A 38 -1.97 -3.55 9.96
C LEU A 38 -0.56 -3.95 9.59
N LEU A 39 -0.26 -3.89 8.29
CA LEU A 39 1.09 -3.92 7.74
C LEU A 39 1.37 -2.60 7.03
N GLU A 40 2.57 -2.06 7.22
CA GLU A 40 2.99 -0.76 6.70
C GLU A 40 4.38 -0.89 6.07
N ASP A 41 4.49 -0.53 4.79
CA ASP A 41 5.76 -0.49 4.06
C ASP A 41 5.98 0.90 3.50
N CYS A 42 7.11 1.52 3.82
CA CYS A 42 7.44 2.87 3.37
C CYS A 42 8.43 2.85 2.22
N LEU A 43 8.01 3.39 1.08
CA LEU A 43 8.70 3.24 -0.20
C LEU A 43 9.67 4.40 -0.51
N GLY A 44 9.81 5.36 0.42
CA GLY A 44 10.75 6.47 0.33
C GLY A 44 10.35 7.60 -0.62
N SER A 45 9.19 7.52 -1.27
CA SER A 45 8.60 8.58 -2.10
C SER A 45 7.09 8.68 -1.83
N PRO A 46 6.50 9.89 -1.88
CA PRO A 46 5.05 10.05 -1.74
C PRO A 46 4.30 9.25 -2.80
N LEU A 47 3.17 8.67 -2.41
CA LEU A 47 2.39 7.78 -3.25
C LEU A 47 1.13 8.47 -3.73
N ASN A 48 0.80 8.31 -5.01
CA ASN A 48 -0.41 8.87 -5.61
C ASN A 48 -1.47 7.82 -5.98
N CYS A 49 -1.09 6.56 -6.15
CA CYS A 49 -2.03 5.47 -6.44
C CYS A 49 -1.52 4.12 -5.91
N VAL A 50 -2.44 3.20 -5.64
CA VAL A 50 -2.12 1.83 -5.24
C VAL A 50 -3.15 0.82 -5.75
N THR A 51 -2.72 -0.40 -6.06
CA THR A 51 -3.60 -1.53 -6.38
C THR A 51 -2.96 -2.86 -5.96
N PHE A 52 -3.79 -3.88 -5.77
CA PHE A 52 -3.33 -5.27 -5.74
C PHE A 52 -3.04 -5.77 -7.16
N THR A 53 -2.12 -6.72 -7.31
CA THR A 53 -2.02 -7.55 -8.51
C THR A 53 -3.18 -8.55 -8.57
N LYS A 54 -3.52 -9.03 -9.77
CA LYS A 54 -4.66 -9.95 -9.95
C LYS A 54 -4.48 -11.31 -9.27
N ASP A 55 -3.24 -11.77 -9.15
CA ASP A 55 -2.89 -12.99 -8.42
C ASP A 55 -2.85 -12.80 -6.89
N GLY A 56 -2.99 -11.56 -6.43
CA GLY A 56 -3.00 -11.19 -5.02
C GLY A 56 -1.64 -11.33 -4.32
N GLN A 57 -0.56 -11.58 -5.04
CA GLN A 57 0.77 -11.82 -4.47
C GLN A 57 1.57 -10.53 -4.24
N CYS A 58 1.23 -9.47 -4.96
CA CYS A 58 1.96 -8.20 -4.88
C CYS A 58 1.01 -7.00 -4.81
N MET A 59 1.62 -5.86 -4.51
CA MET A 59 1.02 -4.54 -4.50
C MET A 59 1.79 -3.66 -5.49
N LEU A 60 1.08 -2.88 -6.29
CA LEU A 60 1.66 -1.89 -7.18
C LEU A 60 1.35 -0.51 -6.64
N ALA A 61 2.40 0.28 -6.42
CA ALA A 61 2.30 1.67 -6.01
C ALA A 61 2.93 2.59 -7.05
N SER A 62 2.23 3.66 -7.40
CA SER A 62 2.82 4.74 -8.18
C SER A 62 3.36 5.83 -7.25
N CYS A 63 4.56 6.32 -7.57
CA CYS A 63 5.31 7.25 -6.74
C CYS A 63 5.48 8.59 -7.46
N LEU A 64 5.60 9.68 -6.68
CA LEU A 64 5.87 11.01 -7.22
C LEU A 64 7.32 11.20 -7.70
N ASP A 65 8.21 10.23 -7.47
CA ASP A 65 9.59 10.17 -7.99
C ASP A 65 9.67 9.63 -9.44
N ASN A 66 8.53 9.58 -10.15
CA ASN A 66 8.38 9.04 -11.51
C ASN A 66 8.61 7.52 -11.62
N THR A 67 8.53 6.78 -10.51
CA THR A 67 8.65 5.32 -10.50
C THR A 67 7.33 4.62 -10.18
N LEU A 68 7.24 3.37 -10.62
CA LEU A 68 6.29 2.39 -10.12
C LEU A 68 7.07 1.41 -9.26
N ARG A 69 6.52 1.05 -8.10
CA ARG A 69 7.13 0.08 -7.21
C ARG A 69 6.24 -1.14 -7.09
N LEU A 70 6.82 -2.30 -7.36
CA LEU A 70 6.18 -3.59 -7.13
C LEU A 70 6.64 -4.10 -5.76
N VAL A 71 5.70 -4.32 -4.86
CA VAL A 71 5.98 -4.71 -3.48
C VAL A 71 5.41 -6.09 -3.23
N ASP A 72 6.23 -7.00 -2.72
CA ASP A 72 5.77 -8.32 -2.29
C ASP A 72 4.78 -8.19 -1.13
N LYS A 73 3.67 -8.92 -1.19
CA LYS A 73 2.61 -8.81 -0.18
C LYS A 73 3.01 -9.39 1.17
N ASP A 74 3.76 -10.49 1.19
CA ASP A 74 4.04 -11.26 2.40
C ASP A 74 5.35 -10.82 3.07
N GLY A 75 6.32 -10.33 2.28
CA GLY A 75 7.60 -9.85 2.76
C GLY A 75 7.72 -8.33 2.90
N GLY A 76 6.87 -7.55 2.23
CA GLY A 76 6.97 -6.08 2.20
C GLY A 76 8.19 -5.56 1.42
N GLU A 77 8.95 -6.45 0.78
CA GLU A 77 10.15 -6.09 0.03
C GLU A 77 9.78 -5.47 -1.32
N VAL A 78 10.46 -4.38 -1.69
CA VAL A 78 10.35 -3.79 -3.02
C VAL A 78 11.10 -4.70 -3.99
N LEU A 79 10.35 -5.30 -4.92
CA LEU A 79 10.86 -6.21 -5.93
C LEU A 79 11.43 -5.47 -7.15
N SER A 80 10.92 -4.27 -7.43
CA SER A 80 11.40 -3.38 -8.51
C SER A 80 11.03 -1.92 -8.24
#